data_AF-S0K794-F1
#
_entry.id   AF-S0K794-F1
#
_cell.length_a   1.000
_cell.length_b   1.000
_cell.length_c   1.000
_cell.angle_alpha   90.00
_cell.angle_beta   90.00
_cell.angle_gamma   90.00
#
_symmetry.space_group_name_H-M   'P 1'
#
loop_
_entity.id
_entity.type
_entity.pdbx_description
1 polymer ?
#
loop_
_entity_poly.entity_id
_entity_poly.type
_entity_poly.pdbx_seq_one_letter_code
_entity_poly.pdbx_strand_id
1 'polypeptide(L)'
;MALVYVGIGFFYKDKIKELLESELKKYNLAAGIVAVALVIFCWFIYRNGNRLYYFDMKPVYYKELISALLIPCAFGMVFARLVYWMEKINWLDGLNRFLALCGQATIPIMFMHIPLNHWKGAFEYGRVIYVVIGIGIPIVFTLMFNKYKAMRKLFGLPKW
;
A
#
# COMPACT_ATOMS: atom_id res chain seq x y z
N MET A 1 -5.79 16.50 1.31
CA MET A 1 -5.48 15.10 1.65
C MET A 1 -4.00 14.82 1.87
N ALA A 2 -3.08 15.17 0.95
CA ALA A 2 -1.65 14.90 1.13
C ALA A 2 -1.10 15.33 2.50
N LEU A 3 -1.46 16.53 2.99
CA LEU A 3 -1.07 16.99 4.33
C LEU A 3 -1.59 16.11 5.48
N VAL A 4 -2.79 15.54 5.34
CA VAL A 4 -3.37 14.65 6.36
C VAL A 4 -2.66 13.30 6.36
N TYR A 5 -2.36 12.75 5.18
CA TYR A 5 -1.56 11.52 5.07
C TYR A 5 -0.14 11.70 5.59
N VAL A 6 0.51 12.84 5.26
CA VAL A 6 1.83 13.19 5.79
C VAL A 6 1.74 13.38 7.32
N GLY A 7 0.70 14.05 7.82
CA GLY A 7 0.49 14.25 9.25
C GLY A 7 0.33 12.94 10.01
N ILE A 8 -0.52 12.04 9.52
CA ILE A 8 -0.71 10.72 10.13
C ILE A 8 0.56 9.88 10.03
N GLY A 9 1.18 9.83 8.85
CA GLY A 9 2.39 9.03 8.61
C GLY A 9 3.63 9.53 9.36
N PHE A 10 3.73 10.83 9.63
CA PHE A 10 4.87 11.44 10.33
C PHE A 10 4.65 11.54 11.84
N PHE A 11 3.54 12.13 12.29
CA PHE A 11 3.29 12.37 13.72
C PHE A 11 2.77 11.15 14.47
N TYR A 12 1.99 10.28 13.82
CA TYR A 12 1.41 9.08 14.46
C TYR A 12 2.18 7.79 14.15
N LYS A 13 3.41 7.92 13.63
CA LYS A 13 4.25 6.78 13.26
C LYS A 13 4.45 5.79 14.41
N ASP A 14 4.66 6.29 15.62
CA ASP A 14 4.87 5.46 16.80
C ASP A 14 3.61 4.67 17.17
N LYS A 15 2.42 5.25 16.96
CA LYS A 15 1.13 4.57 17.17
C LYS A 15 0.86 3.49 16.13
N ILE A 16 1.26 3.73 14.88
CA ILE A 16 1.19 2.70 13.83
C ILE A 16 2.12 1.54 14.18
N LYS A 17 3.33 1.84 14.67
CA LYS A 17 4.29 0.82 15.10
C LYS A 17 3.78 0.01 16.29
N GLU A 18 3.21 0.68 17.30
CA GLU A 18 2.56 0.04 18.45
C GLU A 18 1.44 -0.91 18.00
N LEU A 19 0.62 -0.50 17.02
CA LEU A 19 -0.42 -1.35 16.45
C LEU A 19 0.15 -2.56 15.70
N LEU A 20 1.31 -2.43 15.05
CA LEU A 20 1.96 -3.50 14.30
C LEU A 20 2.60 -4.54 15.23
N GLU A 21 3.25 -4.11 16.31
CA GLU A 21 4.08 -4.97 17.17
C GLU A 21 3.32 -5.51 18.39
N SER A 22 2.19 -4.89 18.77
CA SER A 22 1.48 -5.26 20.00
C SER A 22 0.78 -6.61 19.88
N GLU A 23 1.10 -7.56 20.77
CA GLU A 23 0.42 -8.87 20.89
C GLU A 23 -0.98 -8.79 21.55
N LEU A 24 -1.48 -7.60 21.89
CA LEU A 24 -2.74 -7.44 22.60
C LEU A 24 -3.93 -7.99 21.79
N LYS A 25 -4.58 -9.03 22.31
CA LYS A 25 -5.79 -9.65 21.74
C LYS A 25 -6.92 -8.64 21.46
N LYS A 26 -6.99 -7.54 22.22
CA LYS A 26 -7.98 -6.47 22.04
C LYS A 26 -7.92 -5.85 20.64
N TYR A 27 -6.72 -5.63 20.11
CA TYR A 27 -6.56 -5.05 18.78
C TYR A 27 -6.88 -6.05 17.67
N ASN A 28 -6.61 -7.35 17.87
CA ASN A 28 -7.04 -8.39 16.93
C ASN A 28 -8.56 -8.45 16.83
N LEU A 29 -9.25 -8.36 17.97
CA LEU A 29 -10.71 -8.33 18.03
C LEU A 29 -11.26 -7.04 17.37
N ALA A 30 -10.67 -5.88 17.66
CA ALA A 30 -11.06 -4.62 17.04
C ALA A 30 -10.86 -4.64 15.52
N ALA A 31 -9.71 -5.10 15.04
CA ALA A 31 -9.46 -5.23 13.60
C ALA A 31 -10.39 -6.23 12.93
N GLY A 32 -10.76 -7.33 13.61
CA GLY A 32 -11.77 -8.27 13.13
C GLY A 32 -13.14 -7.62 12.95
N ILE A 33 -13.60 -6.84 13.94
CA ILE A 33 -14.86 -6.09 13.85
C ILE A 33 -14.81 -5.08 12.69
N VAL A 34 -13.72 -4.32 12.57
CA VAL A 34 -13.53 -3.36 11.48
C VAL A 34 -13.51 -4.06 10.13
N ALA A 35 -12.86 -5.21 10.01
CA ALA A 35 -12.84 -5.99 8.78
C ALA A 35 -14.25 -6.45 8.37
N VAL A 36 -15.05 -6.98 9.31
CA VAL A 36 -16.44 -7.37 9.03
C VAL A 36 -17.27 -6.16 8.60
N ALA A 37 -17.14 -5.03 9.29
CA ALA A 37 -17.84 -3.79 8.93
C ALA A 37 -17.45 -3.30 7.52
N LEU A 38 -16.16 -3.35 7.16
CA LEU A 38 -15.67 -3.00 5.82
C LEU A 38 -16.22 -3.96 4.75
N VAL A 39 -16.28 -5.26 5.03
CA VAL A 39 -16.85 -6.25 4.08
C VAL A 39 -18.33 -5.97 3.85
N ILE A 40 -19.11 -5.73 4.91
CA ILE A 40 -20.53 -5.39 4.81
C ILE A 40 -20.70 -4.07 4.04
N PHE A 41 -19.88 -3.07 4.33
CA PHE A 41 -19.88 -1.78 3.65
C PHE A 41 -19.59 -1.92 2.15
N CYS A 42 -18.52 -2.64 1.79
CA CYS A 42 -18.19 -2.93 0.39
C CYS A 42 -19.31 -3.72 -0.29
N TRP A 43 -19.84 -4.75 0.36
CA TRP A 43 -20.95 -5.55 -0.17
C TRP A 43 -22.18 -4.68 -0.44
N PHE A 44 -22.53 -3.78 0.48
CA PHE A 44 -23.67 -2.87 0.32
C PHE A 44 -23.49 -1.89 -0.85
N ILE A 45 -22.29 -1.32 -1.01
CA ILE A 45 -21.96 -0.41 -2.12
C ILE A 45 -22.02 -1.15 -3.46
N TYR A 46 -21.41 -2.33 -3.56
CA TYR A 46 -21.33 -3.07 -4.83
C TYR A 46 -22.65 -3.73 -5.22
N ARG A 47 -23.47 -4.17 -4.26
CA ARG A 47 -24.73 -4.88 -4.54
C ARG A 47 -25.82 -4.00 -5.14
N ASN A 48 -25.92 -2.74 -4.71
CA ASN A 48 -27.04 -1.89 -5.12
C ASN A 48 -26.75 -1.01 -6.35
N GLY A 49 -25.54 -1.05 -6.93
CA GLY A 49 -25.14 -0.13 -8.01
C GLY A 49 -25.13 1.36 -7.59
N ASN A 50 -25.51 1.65 -6.34
CA ASN A 50 -25.57 2.97 -5.76
C ASN A 50 -24.15 3.41 -5.40
N ARG A 51 -23.63 4.38 -6.15
CA ARG A 51 -22.34 5.06 -5.89
C ARG A 51 -22.43 5.98 -4.65
N LEU A 52 -22.89 5.46 -3.52
CA LEU A 52 -22.93 6.21 -2.25
C LEU A 52 -21.55 6.69 -1.82
N TYR A 53 -20.51 5.95 -2.22
CA TYR A 53 -19.13 6.33 -2.04
C TYR A 53 -18.34 5.97 -3.30
N TYR A 54 -17.94 6.98 -4.07
CA TYR A 54 -17.04 6.84 -5.21
C TYR A 54 -15.72 7.53 -4.85
N PHE A 55 -14.70 6.73 -4.54
CA PHE A 55 -13.38 7.23 -4.18
C PHE A 55 -12.57 7.48 -5.46
N ASP A 56 -12.79 8.61 -6.11
CA ASP A 56 -11.91 9.09 -7.17
C ASP A 56 -10.84 9.98 -6.55
N MET A 57 -9.60 9.49 -6.53
CA MET A 57 -8.47 10.29 -6.05
C MET A 57 -8.09 11.41 -7.03
N LYS A 58 -8.72 11.50 -8.21
CA LYS A 58 -8.53 12.64 -9.11
C LYS A 58 -8.96 13.94 -8.42
N PRO A 59 -8.23 15.05 -8.64
CA PRO A 59 -8.40 16.33 -7.91
C PRO A 59 -9.79 16.98 -8.00
N VAL A 60 -10.72 16.43 -8.78
CA VAL A 60 -11.99 17.08 -9.17
C VAL A 60 -13.17 16.70 -8.26
N TYR A 61 -13.10 15.62 -7.45
CA TYR A 61 -14.24 15.13 -6.66
C TYR A 61 -13.88 14.72 -5.23
N TYR A 62 -13.69 15.68 -4.33
CA TYR A 62 -13.66 15.43 -2.88
C TYR A 62 -14.87 16.07 -2.20
N LYS A 63 -16.04 15.41 -2.31
CA LYS A 63 -17.26 15.87 -1.61
C LYS A 63 -17.28 15.50 -0.13
N GLU A 64 -16.71 14.36 0.25
CA GLU A 64 -16.82 13.79 1.61
C GLU A 64 -15.46 13.61 2.28
N LEU A 65 -14.95 14.68 2.93
CA LEU A 65 -13.60 14.70 3.53
C LEU A 65 -13.45 13.70 4.68
N ILE A 66 -14.51 13.52 5.49
CA ILE A 66 -14.52 12.60 6.64
C ILE A 66 -14.38 11.15 6.16
N SER A 67 -15.22 10.73 5.21
CA SER A 67 -15.20 9.36 4.65
C SER A 67 -13.89 9.06 3.92
N ALA A 68 -13.33 10.05 3.23
CA ALA A 68 -12.04 9.93 2.55
C ALA A 68 -10.82 9.85 3.49
N LEU A 69 -11.00 10.09 4.79
CA LEU A 69 -10.01 9.84 5.83
C LEU A 69 -10.29 8.55 6.60
N LEU A 70 -11.54 8.35 7.01
CA LEU A 70 -11.96 7.26 7.88
C LEU A 70 -11.77 5.90 7.20
N ILE A 71 -12.13 5.78 5.92
CA ILE A 71 -12.05 4.52 5.18
C ILE A 71 -10.60 4.06 5.01
N PRO A 72 -9.66 4.91 4.52
CA PRO A 72 -8.24 4.55 4.47
C PRO A 72 -7.65 4.18 5.83
N CYS A 73 -8.03 4.87 6.91
CA CYS A 73 -7.58 4.54 8.27
C CYS A 73 -8.11 3.17 8.73
N ALA A 74 -9.37 2.85 8.44
CA ALA A 74 -9.97 1.56 8.76
C ALA A 74 -9.28 0.41 8.01
N PHE A 75 -9.04 0.57 6.70
CA PHE A 75 -8.25 -0.39 5.93
C PHE A 75 -6.81 -0.51 6.46
N GLY A 76 -6.17 0.61 6.81
CA GLY A 76 -4.83 0.62 7.38
C GLY A 76 -4.72 -0.19 8.67
N MET A 77 -5.71 -0.10 9.57
CA MET A 77 -5.76 -0.91 10.80
C MET A 77 -5.84 -2.41 10.51
N VAL A 78 -6.71 -2.80 9.57
CA VAL A 78 -6.86 -4.21 9.17
C VAL A 78 -5.57 -4.72 8.51
N PHE A 79 -4.97 -3.95 7.61
CA PHE A 79 -3.72 -4.34 6.94
C PHE A 79 -2.55 -4.47 7.92
N ALA A 80 -2.38 -3.52 8.84
CA ALA A 80 -1.33 -3.61 9.85
C ALA A 80 -1.46 -4.89 10.67
N ARG A 81 -2.68 -5.30 11.02
CA ARG A 81 -2.92 -6.56 11.72
C ARG A 81 -2.70 -7.79 10.85
N LEU A 82 -3.09 -7.75 9.58
CA LEU A 82 -2.78 -8.84 8.66
C LEU A 82 -1.27 -9.05 8.51
N VAL A 83 -0.49 -7.97 8.39
CA VAL A 83 0.98 -8.04 8.31
C VAL A 83 1.57 -8.69 9.57
N TYR A 84 1.11 -8.31 10.76
CA TYR A 84 1.52 -8.95 12.01
C TYR A 84 1.28 -10.47 12.00
N TRP A 85 0.11 -10.91 11.54
CA TRP A 85 -0.19 -12.34 11.43
C TRP A 85 0.64 -13.04 10.36
N MET A 86 0.91 -12.37 9.23
CA MET A 86 1.77 -12.90 8.17
C MET A 86 3.20 -13.12 8.66
N GLU A 87 3.74 -12.22 9.50
CA GLU A 87 5.06 -12.37 10.10
C GLU A 87 5.15 -13.58 11.05
N LYS A 88 4.06 -13.88 11.76
CA LYS A 88 4.02 -15.02 12.71
C LYS A 88 3.90 -16.39 12.02
N ILE A 89 3.59 -16.44 10.73
CA ILE A 89 3.41 -17.68 9.96
C ILE A 89 4.68 -17.96 9.15
N ASN A 90 5.52 -18.89 9.61
CA ASN A 90 6.80 -19.25 8.98
C ASN A 90 6.69 -19.66 7.49
N TRP A 91 5.55 -20.22 7.07
CA TRP A 91 5.34 -20.62 5.68
C TRP A 91 5.25 -19.43 4.71
N LEU A 92 4.91 -18.25 5.23
CA LEU A 92 4.80 -17.01 4.45
C LEU A 92 6.10 -16.19 4.45
N ASP A 93 7.18 -16.64 5.10
CA ASP A 93 8.43 -15.87 5.22
C ASP A 93 9.01 -15.48 3.84
N GLY A 94 9.00 -16.40 2.88
CA GLY A 94 9.44 -16.09 1.50
C GLY A 94 8.59 -15.01 0.82
N LEU A 95 7.26 -15.07 0.99
CA LEU A 95 6.34 -14.07 0.46
C LEU A 95 6.48 -12.74 1.19
N ASN A 96 6.67 -12.75 2.51
CA ASN A 96 6.89 -11.56 3.32
C ASN A 96 8.16 -10.83 2.90
N ARG A 97 9.25 -11.56 2.64
CA ARG A 97 10.48 -10.97 2.11
C ARG A 97 10.24 -10.32 0.75
N PHE A 98 9.52 -10.99 -0.16
CA PHE A 98 9.17 -10.39 -1.45
C PHE A 98 8.29 -9.15 -1.33
N LEU A 99 7.27 -9.19 -0.45
CA LEU A 99 6.41 -8.04 -0.19
C LEU A 99 7.16 -6.88 0.46
N ALA A 100 8.07 -7.17 1.38
CA ALA A 100 8.97 -6.17 1.94
C ALA A 100 9.80 -5.52 0.83
N LEU A 101 10.33 -6.31 -0.12
CA LEU A 101 11.08 -5.78 -1.25
C LEU A 101 10.28 -4.87 -2.17
N CYS A 102 9.08 -5.30 -2.54
CA CYS A 102 8.15 -4.47 -3.28
C CYS A 102 7.85 -3.16 -2.51
N GLY A 103 7.63 -3.26 -1.20
CA GLY A 103 7.40 -2.12 -0.31
C GLY A 103 8.56 -1.12 -0.31
N GLN A 104 9.80 -1.61 -0.22
CA GLN A 104 10.99 -0.76 -0.28
C GLN A 104 11.19 -0.11 -1.66
N ALA A 105 10.82 -0.81 -2.73
CA ALA A 105 10.86 -0.30 -4.11
C ALA A 105 9.60 0.48 -4.52
N THR A 106 8.68 0.79 -3.60
CA THR A 106 7.38 1.42 -3.92
C THR A 106 7.54 2.75 -4.64
N ILE A 107 8.49 3.60 -4.25
CA ILE A 107 8.70 4.91 -4.89
C ILE A 107 9.16 4.73 -6.36
N PRO A 108 10.21 3.96 -6.66
CA PRO A 108 10.57 3.60 -8.03
C PRO A 108 9.42 2.96 -8.84
N ILE A 109 8.68 2.01 -8.26
CA ILE A 109 7.52 1.37 -8.91
C ILE A 109 6.46 2.42 -9.24
N MET A 110 6.18 3.33 -8.30
CA MET A 110 5.26 4.43 -8.49
C MET A 110 5.74 5.39 -9.58
N PHE A 111 7.03 5.67 -9.77
CA PHE A 111 7.45 6.53 -10.87
C PHE A 111 7.47 5.81 -12.22
N MET A 112 7.74 4.51 -12.24
CA MET A 112 7.87 3.75 -13.47
C MET A 112 6.53 3.60 -14.25
N HIS A 113 5.39 3.76 -13.58
CA HIS A 113 4.09 3.72 -14.28
C HIS A 113 3.92 4.86 -15.29
N ILE A 114 4.54 6.02 -15.09
CA ILE A 114 4.42 7.21 -15.96
C ILE A 114 5.01 6.93 -17.36
N PRO A 115 6.30 6.57 -17.51
CA PRO A 115 6.86 6.24 -18.82
C PRO A 115 6.22 4.99 -19.43
N LEU A 116 5.84 4.00 -18.62
CA LEU A 116 5.13 2.82 -19.11
C LEU A 116 3.73 3.15 -19.64
N ASN A 117 3.06 4.16 -19.14
CA ASN A 117 1.78 4.55 -19.71
C ASN A 117 1.98 5.30 -21.04
N HIS A 118 3.07 6.05 -21.18
CA HIS A 118 3.43 6.72 -22.44
C HIS A 118 3.81 5.72 -23.53
N TRP A 119 4.64 4.72 -23.22
CA TRP A 119 5.08 3.69 -24.18
C TRP A 119 3.98 2.69 -24.54
N LYS A 120 2.89 2.63 -23.76
CA LYS A 120 1.76 1.74 -24.05
C LYS A 120 1.10 2.08 -25.39
N GLY A 121 1.05 3.37 -25.74
CA GLY A 121 0.53 3.83 -27.03
C GLY A 121 1.43 3.48 -28.23
N ALA A 122 2.72 3.21 -27.99
CA ALA A 122 3.68 2.89 -29.05
C ALA A 122 3.87 1.39 -29.27
N PHE A 123 3.75 0.58 -28.22
CA PHE A 123 4.08 -0.86 -28.26
C PHE A 123 2.89 -1.80 -28.02
N GLU A 124 1.67 -1.26 -27.80
CA GLU A 124 0.43 -2.00 -27.57
C GLU A 124 0.54 -3.23 -26.63
N TYR A 125 1.40 -3.17 -25.62
CA TYR A 125 1.57 -4.30 -24.72
C TYR A 125 0.37 -4.50 -23.78
N GLY A 126 0.06 -5.77 -23.52
CA GLY A 126 -1.02 -6.18 -22.61
C GLY A 126 -0.77 -5.80 -21.14
N ARG A 127 -1.84 -5.86 -20.34
CA ARG A 127 -1.80 -5.54 -18.89
C ARG A 127 -0.79 -6.37 -18.10
N VAL A 128 -0.57 -7.62 -18.49
CA VAL A 128 0.39 -8.51 -17.82
C VAL A 128 1.83 -7.99 -18.01
N ILE A 129 2.18 -7.65 -19.25
CA ILE A 129 3.51 -7.12 -19.60
C ILE A 129 3.76 -5.80 -18.88
N TYR A 130 2.75 -4.94 -18.81
CA TYR A 130 2.82 -3.68 -18.06
C TYR A 130 3.18 -3.89 -16.58
N VAL A 131 2.53 -4.86 -15.91
CA VAL A 131 2.81 -5.18 -14.50
C VAL A 131 4.20 -5.78 -14.33
N VAL A 132 4.58 -6.71 -15.20
CA VAL A 132 5.90 -7.36 -15.14
C VAL A 132 7.02 -6.34 -15.30
N ILE A 133 6.90 -5.42 -16.24
CA ILE A 133 7.92 -4.39 -16.46
C ILE A 133 7.91 -3.37 -15.32
N GLY A 134 6.73 -2.88 -14.93
CA GLY A 134 6.57 -1.83 -13.93
C GLY A 134 6.99 -2.23 -12.51
N ILE A 135 6.94 -3.52 -12.19
CA ILE A 135 7.39 -4.04 -10.89
C ILE A 135 8.78 -4.69 -11.02
N GLY A 136 9.01 -5.45 -12.09
CA GLY A 136 10.24 -6.21 -12.28
C GLY A 136 11.47 -5.33 -12.47
N ILE A 137 11.41 -4.32 -13.35
CA ILE A 137 12.58 -3.46 -13.60
C ILE A 137 12.99 -2.71 -12.32
N PRO A 138 12.08 -2.07 -11.56
CA PRO A 138 12.47 -1.36 -10.35
C PRO A 138 13.06 -2.28 -9.29
N ILE A 139 12.54 -3.51 -9.13
CA ILE A 139 13.10 -4.47 -8.18
C ILE A 139 14.51 -4.91 -8.58
N VAL A 140 14.74 -5.24 -9.86
CA VAL A 140 16.08 -5.59 -10.34
C VAL A 140 17.04 -4.41 -10.14
N PHE A 141 16.59 -3.20 -10.43
CA PHE A 141 17.34 -1.98 -10.23
C PHE A 141 17.69 -1.77 -8.75
N THR A 142 16.71 -1.87 -7.84
CA THR A 142 16.99 -1.71 -6.40
C THR A 142 17.97 -2.77 -5.90
N LEU A 143 17.87 -4.02 -6.32
CA LEU A 143 18.82 -5.09 -5.97
C LEU A 143 20.25 -4.79 -6.46
N MET A 144 20.41 -4.37 -7.72
CA MET A 144 21.72 -4.05 -8.29
C MET A 144 22.37 -2.83 -7.63
N PHE A 145 21.60 -1.77 -7.41
CA PHE A 145 22.12 -0.49 -6.93
C PHE A 145 22.26 -0.40 -5.41
N ASN A 146 21.60 -1.28 -4.65
CA ASN A 146 21.77 -1.38 -3.19
C ASN A 146 23.22 -1.75 -2.79
N LYS A 147 24.00 -2.36 -3.70
CA LYS A 147 25.42 -2.65 -3.48
C LYS A 147 26.26 -1.37 -3.29
N TYR A 148 25.83 -0.23 -3.86
CA TYR A 148 26.58 1.03 -3.83
C TYR A 148 26.01 2.03 -2.83
N LYS A 149 26.82 2.46 -1.86
CA LYS A 149 26.43 3.38 -0.77
C LYS A 149 25.93 4.74 -1.28
N ALA A 150 26.50 5.26 -2.37
CA ALA A 150 26.08 6.53 -2.97
C ALA A 150 24.69 6.44 -3.61
N MET A 151 24.45 5.39 -4.39
CA MET A 151 23.16 5.17 -5.06
C MET A 151 22.04 4.89 -4.07
N ARG A 152 22.34 4.17 -2.98
CA ARG A 152 21.41 3.98 -1.87
C ARG A 152 20.95 5.29 -1.23
N LYS A 153 21.85 6.27 -1.06
CA LYS A 153 21.50 7.58 -0.50
C LYS A 153 20.72 8.45 -1.50
N LEU A 154 21.06 8.36 -2.79
CA LEU A 154 20.38 9.07 -3.87
C LEU A 154 18.94 8.60 -4.08
N PHE A 155 18.71 7.29 -4.03
CA PHE A 155 17.40 6.68 -4.26
C PHE A 155 16.59 6.40 -2.99
N GLY A 156 17.09 6.77 -1.81
CA GLY A 156 16.42 6.54 -0.54
C GLY A 156 16.20 5.06 -0.21
N LEU A 157 17.09 4.18 -0.68
CA LEU A 157 16.95 2.74 -0.50
C LEU A 157 17.29 2.35 0.96
N PRO A 158 16.49 1.48 1.60
CA PRO A 158 16.78 1.00 2.95
C PRO A 158 18.06 0.15 2.98
N LYS A 159 18.72 0.11 4.14
CA LYS A 159 19.85 -0.81 4.36
C LYS A 159 19.31 -2.24 4.47
N TRP A 160 19.99 -3.14 3.77
CA TRP A 160 19.83 -4.58 3.90
C TRP A 160 20.94 -5.11 4.79
#